data_AF-W0RHV3-F1
#
_entry.id   AF-W0RHV3-F1
#
_cell.length_a   1.000
_cell.length_b   1.000
_cell.length_c   1.000
_cell.angle_alpha   90.00
_cell.angle_beta   90.00
_cell.angle_gamma   90.00
#
_symmetry.space_group_name_H-M   'P 1'
#
loop_
_entity.id
_entity.type
_entity.pdbx_description
1 polymer ?
#
loop_
_entity_poly.entity_id
_entity_poly.type
_entity_poly.pdbx_seq_one_letter_code
_entity_poly.pdbx_strand_id
1 'polypeptide(L)'
;MYVGHVGLALALGAHRRAPPLWLLVFAAQGCDWGDVVRGVLRVGYGDGGLSPHSLPLVAAGAAVAALLATMITRRRGAGAPALLAAVAYASHWPADYLTGIKPTWPGGPWVGEMWYAFPGRDLVLEAAVVTYGWWLWRRSLRDPRGPVPWALLAALLALQLVADLLMGRGTLLL
;
A
#
# COMPACT_ATOMS: atom_id res chain seq x y z
N MET A 1 -2.80 -2.56 -5.97
CA MET A 1 -1.37 -2.27 -6.02
C MET A 1 -0.69 -3.08 -4.91
N TYR A 2 0.45 -3.74 -5.14
CA TYR A 2 1.15 -4.46 -4.05
C TYR A 2 2.48 -3.79 -3.68
N VAL A 3 3.41 -3.69 -4.63
CA VAL A 3 4.75 -3.18 -4.34
C VAL A 3 4.76 -1.65 -4.26
N GLY A 4 3.86 -0.99 -5.01
CA GLY A 4 3.63 0.46 -4.93
C GLY A 4 3.27 0.94 -3.52
N HIS A 5 2.59 0.13 -2.71
CA HIS A 5 2.29 0.47 -1.31
C HIS A 5 3.57 0.61 -0.47
N VAL A 6 4.57 -0.24 -0.71
CA VAL A 6 5.89 -0.10 -0.09
C VAL A 6 6.56 1.19 -0.56
N GLY A 7 6.44 1.55 -1.84
CA GLY A 7 6.87 2.83 -2.38
C GLY A 7 6.27 4.03 -1.64
N LEU A 8 4.96 4.03 -1.42
CA LEU A 8 4.27 5.06 -0.62
C LEU A 8 4.77 5.10 0.83
N ALA A 9 4.95 3.94 1.47
CA ALA A 9 5.51 3.87 2.82
C ALA A 9 6.93 4.47 2.90
N LEU A 10 7.77 4.22 1.90
CA LEU A 10 9.10 4.84 1.78
C LEU A 10 8.99 6.37 1.63
N ALA A 11 8.11 6.85 0.74
CA ALA A 11 7.88 8.27 0.54
C ALA A 11 7.48 8.99 1.85
N LEU A 12 6.52 8.42 2.58
CA LEU A 12 6.06 8.94 3.87
C LEU A 12 7.14 8.83 4.95
N GLY A 13 7.91 7.73 4.92
CA GLY A 13 9.03 7.47 5.83
C GLY A 13 10.20 8.44 5.68
N ALA A 14 10.31 9.11 4.54
CA ALA A 14 11.30 10.18 4.32
C ALA A 14 11.03 11.43 5.18
N HIS A 15 9.81 11.60 5.70
CA HIS A 15 9.45 12.76 6.50
C HIS A 15 10.16 12.74 7.86
N ARG A 16 10.75 13.85 8.28
CA ARG A 16 11.50 13.98 9.57
C ARG A 16 10.72 13.61 10.84
N ARG A 17 9.38 13.61 10.76
CA ARG A 17 8.46 13.22 11.85
C ARG A 17 7.73 11.91 11.57
N ALA A 18 8.20 11.11 10.62
CA ALA A 18 7.63 9.80 10.33
C ALA A 18 7.70 8.89 11.57
N PRO A 19 6.70 8.01 11.77
CA PRO A 19 6.87 6.88 12.67
C PRO A 19 7.91 5.90 12.09
N PRO A 20 8.30 4.85 12.84
CA PRO A 20 9.19 3.83 12.30
C PRO A 20 8.69 3.27 10.95
N LEU A 21 9.59 3.10 9.99
CA LEU A 21 9.25 2.69 8.62
C LEU A 21 8.43 1.39 8.58
N TRP A 22 8.74 0.42 9.44
CA TRP A 22 8.00 -0.84 9.51
C TRP A 22 6.50 -0.61 9.76
N LEU A 23 6.13 0.40 10.57
CA LEU A 23 4.72 0.70 10.84
C LEU A 23 4.04 1.26 9.59
N LEU A 24 4.72 2.12 8.83
CA LEU A 24 4.20 2.64 7.56
C LEU A 24 4.03 1.54 6.52
N VAL A 25 4.95 0.59 6.46
CA VAL A 25 4.88 -0.58 5.58
C VAL A 25 3.67 -1.43 5.94
N PHE A 26 3.48 -1.78 7.22
CA PHE A 26 2.29 -2.53 7.65
C PHE A 26 0.98 -1.77 7.43
N ALA A 27 0.96 -0.46 7.68
CA ALA A 27 -0.21 0.36 7.42
C ALA A 27 -0.55 0.39 5.92
N ALA A 28 0.47 0.59 5.07
CA ALA A 28 0.31 0.62 3.61
C ALA A 28 -0.04 -0.74 3.00
N GLN A 29 0.08 -1.87 3.72
CA GLN A 29 -0.37 -3.20 3.28
C GLN A 29 -1.61 -3.68 4.06
N GLY A 30 -2.23 -2.82 4.87
CA GLY A 30 -3.22 -3.23 5.84
C GLY A 30 -4.43 -3.94 5.24
N CYS A 31 -4.96 -3.47 4.11
CA CYS A 31 -6.09 -4.14 3.45
C CYS A 31 -5.64 -5.45 2.78
N ASP A 32 -4.44 -5.47 2.18
CA ASP A 32 -3.87 -6.66 1.55
C ASP A 32 -3.73 -7.82 2.55
N TRP A 33 -3.26 -7.53 3.77
CA TRP A 33 -3.23 -8.51 4.86
C TRP A 33 -4.64 -8.98 5.25
N GLY A 34 -5.63 -8.08 5.19
CA GLY A 34 -7.03 -8.43 5.39
C GLY A 34 -7.53 -9.45 4.37
N ASP A 35 -7.22 -9.26 3.09
CA ASP A 35 -7.59 -10.20 2.03
C ASP A 35 -6.86 -11.55 2.20
N VAL A 36 -5.58 -11.55 2.59
CA VAL A 36 -4.84 -12.79 2.93
C VAL A 36 -5.51 -13.55 4.06
N VAL A 37 -5.83 -12.87 5.17
CA VAL A 37 -6.50 -13.49 6.32
C VAL A 37 -7.86 -14.06 5.92
N ARG A 38 -8.64 -13.34 5.13
CA ARG A 38 -9.92 -13.84 4.62
C ARG A 38 -9.75 -15.07 3.74
N GLY A 39 -8.75 -15.08 2.87
CA GLY A 39 -8.41 -16.23 2.03
C GLY A 39 -8.05 -17.46 2.86
N VAL A 40 -7.22 -17.30 3.89
CA VAL A 40 -6.84 -18.38 4.82
C VAL A 40 -8.07 -18.90 5.59
N LEU A 41 -8.94 -18.00 6.05
CA LEU A 41 -10.16 -18.35 6.78
C LEU A 41 -11.30 -18.81 5.85
N ARG A 42 -11.10 -18.81 4.54
CA ARG A 42 -12.10 -19.15 3.50
C ARG A 42 -13.40 -18.35 3.63
N VAL A 43 -13.29 -17.08 4.04
CA VAL A 43 -14.43 -16.16 4.15
C VAL A 43 -14.61 -15.42 2.83
N GLY A 44 -15.53 -15.93 2.01
CA GLY A 44 -15.88 -15.33 0.71
C GLY A 44 -16.51 -13.94 0.84
N TYR A 45 -16.55 -13.20 -0.27
CA TYR A 45 -17.43 -12.04 -0.40
C TYR A 45 -18.87 -12.54 -0.63
N GLY A 46 -19.49 -13.13 0.41
CA GLY A 46 -20.95 -13.39 0.37
C GLY A 46 -21.73 -12.08 0.29
N ASP A 47 -23.05 -12.17 0.03
CA ASP A 47 -24.01 -11.08 -0.22
C ASP A 47 -24.14 -10.03 0.92
N GLY A 48 -23.05 -9.33 1.24
CA GLY A 48 -22.96 -8.34 2.33
C GLY A 48 -21.63 -8.29 3.08
N GLY A 49 -20.63 -9.11 2.73
CA GLY A 49 -19.34 -9.12 3.43
C GLY A 49 -18.54 -7.82 3.24
N LEU A 50 -18.16 -7.17 4.35
CA LEU A 50 -17.31 -5.96 4.35
C LEU A 50 -15.93 -6.26 3.75
N SER A 51 -15.67 -5.78 2.52
CA SER A 51 -14.33 -5.87 1.91
C SER A 51 -13.32 -5.05 2.71
N PRO A 52 -12.11 -5.57 3.02
CA PRO A 52 -11.04 -4.79 3.65
C PRO A 52 -10.72 -3.49 2.92
N HIS A 53 -11.00 -3.44 1.62
CA HIS A 53 -10.80 -2.28 0.75
C HIS A 53 -12.01 -1.31 0.70
N SER A 54 -13.13 -1.61 1.36
CA SER A 54 -14.28 -0.70 1.39
C SER A 54 -13.95 0.58 2.19
N LEU A 55 -14.52 1.72 1.78
CA LEU A 55 -14.27 3.02 2.43
C LEU A 55 -14.45 3.00 3.95
N PRO A 56 -15.50 2.36 4.52
CA PRO A 56 -15.63 2.29 5.98
C PRO A 56 -14.48 1.54 6.66
N LEU A 57 -14.02 0.42 6.08
CA LEU A 57 -12.91 -0.34 6.65
C LEU A 57 -11.56 0.34 6.42
N VAL A 58 -11.37 1.01 5.28
CA VAL A 58 -10.19 1.84 5.02
C VAL A 58 -10.11 2.99 6.04
N ALA A 59 -11.23 3.67 6.31
CA ALA A 59 -11.29 4.73 7.30
C ALA A 59 -11.02 4.20 8.73
N ALA A 60 -11.61 3.07 9.09
CA ALA A 60 -11.37 2.44 10.39
C ALA A 60 -9.91 2.00 10.55
N GLY A 61 -9.33 1.36 9.53
CA GLY A 61 -7.93 0.95 9.52
C GLY A 61 -6.97 2.13 9.57
N ALA A 62 -7.27 3.23 8.88
CA ALA A 62 -6.49 4.46 8.97
C ALA A 62 -6.53 5.06 10.39
N ALA A 63 -7.68 5.04 11.06
CA ALA A 63 -7.80 5.48 12.46
C ALA A 63 -6.98 4.58 13.41
N VAL A 64 -7.00 3.26 13.20
CA VAL A 64 -6.16 2.31 13.97
C VAL A 64 -4.68 2.57 13.73
N ALA A 65 -4.25 2.76 12.48
CA ALA A 65 -2.87 3.05 12.14
C ALA A 65 -2.39 4.36 12.79
N ALA A 66 -3.22 5.41 12.79
CA ALA A 66 -2.95 6.66 13.49
C ALA A 66 -2.82 6.48 15.01
N LEU A 67 -3.70 5.69 15.61
CA LEU A 67 -3.66 5.39 17.04
C LEU A 67 -2.36 4.64 17.39
N LEU A 68 -2.01 3.60 16.64
CA LEU A 68 -0.77 2.84 16.84
C LEU A 68 0.46 3.74 16.70
N ALA A 69 0.52 4.59 15.68
CA ALA A 69 1.61 5.55 15.51
C ALA A 69 1.73 6.53 16.68
N THR A 70 0.59 6.97 17.23
CA THR A 70 0.55 7.82 18.43
C THR A 70 1.11 7.09 19.64
N MET A 71 0.67 5.85 19.87
CA MET A 71 1.10 5.02 21.00
C MET A 71 2.57 4.62 20.94
N ILE A 72 3.08 4.30 19.75
CA ILE A 72 4.47 3.86 19.54
C ILE A 72 5.43 5.03 19.66
N THR A 73 5.10 6.19 19.09
CA THR A 73 6.03 7.32 19.07
C THR A 73 6.13 8.04 20.42
N ARG A 74 5.07 8.04 21.25
CA ARG A 74 5.04 8.65 22.60
C ARG A 74 5.61 10.08 22.69
N ARG A 75 5.60 10.85 21.58
CA ARG A 75 6.17 12.21 21.50
C ARG A 75 5.10 13.27 21.75
N ARG A 76 5.47 14.38 22.42
CA ARG A 76 4.71 15.62 22.33
C ARG A 76 4.66 16.04 20.86
N GLY A 77 3.47 16.15 20.27
CA GLY A 77 3.28 16.39 18.84
C GLY A 77 3.14 15.14 17.96
N ALA A 78 2.57 14.05 18.50
CA ALA A 78 2.31 12.80 17.78
C ALA A 78 1.34 12.93 16.56
N GLY A 79 0.73 14.10 16.35
CA GLY A 79 -0.18 14.34 15.23
C GLY A 79 0.45 14.09 13.85
N ALA A 80 1.73 14.43 13.65
CA ALA A 80 2.41 14.17 12.38
C ALA A 80 2.63 12.66 12.12
N PRO A 81 3.21 11.87 13.05
CA PRO A 81 3.27 10.42 12.89
C PRO A 81 1.91 9.76 12.68
N ALA A 82 0.90 10.19 13.43
CA ALA A 82 -0.47 9.68 13.33
C ALA A 82 -1.06 9.93 11.93
N LEU A 83 -0.94 11.17 11.42
CA LEU A 83 -1.39 11.54 10.09
C LEU A 83 -0.67 10.74 9.01
N LEU A 84 0.65 10.58 9.10
CA LEU A 84 1.41 9.81 8.11
C LEU A 84 1.01 8.34 8.07
N ALA A 85 0.75 7.72 9.24
CA ALA A 85 0.25 6.34 9.30
C ALA A 85 -1.18 6.21 8.78
N ALA A 86 -2.07 7.17 9.10
CA ALA A 86 -3.42 7.22 8.52
C ALA A 86 -3.38 7.37 7.00
N VAL A 87 -2.54 8.27 6.48
CA VAL A 87 -2.36 8.46 5.03
C VAL A 87 -1.80 7.21 4.37
N ALA A 88 -0.83 6.53 4.99
CA ALA A 88 -0.30 5.27 4.49
C ALA A 88 -1.41 4.22 4.31
N TYR A 89 -2.27 4.04 5.33
CA TYR A 89 -3.39 3.10 5.24
C TYR A 89 -4.44 3.56 4.22
N ALA A 90 -4.87 4.82 4.31
CA ALA A 90 -5.90 5.41 3.47
C ALA A 90 -5.51 5.47 1.99
N SER A 91 -4.21 5.42 1.67
CA SER A 91 -3.70 5.39 0.30
C SER A 91 -4.19 4.19 -0.52
N HIS A 92 -4.70 3.14 0.12
CA HIS A 92 -5.35 2.02 -0.58
C HIS A 92 -6.48 2.50 -1.46
N TRP A 93 -7.38 3.36 -0.96
CA TRP A 93 -8.55 3.73 -1.74
C TRP A 93 -8.22 4.42 -3.08
N PRO A 94 -7.37 5.47 -3.13
CA PRO A 94 -6.97 6.06 -4.41
C PRO A 94 -6.12 5.11 -5.26
N ALA A 95 -5.26 4.28 -4.66
CA ALA A 95 -4.45 3.31 -5.42
C ALA A 95 -5.30 2.19 -6.04
N ASP A 96 -6.27 1.69 -5.30
CA ASP A 96 -7.21 0.67 -5.74
C ASP A 96 -8.17 1.21 -6.78
N TYR A 97 -8.57 2.48 -6.68
CA TYR A 97 -9.38 3.12 -7.71
C TYR A 97 -8.68 3.10 -9.07
N LEU A 98 -7.35 3.30 -9.11
CA LEU A 98 -6.59 3.19 -10.37
C LEU A 98 -6.38 1.73 -10.79
N THR A 99 -5.95 0.89 -9.85
CA THR A 99 -5.47 -0.46 -10.18
C THR A 99 -6.59 -1.47 -10.39
N GLY A 100 -7.68 -1.40 -9.63
CA GLY A 100 -8.74 -2.40 -9.65
C GLY A 100 -10.14 -1.81 -9.66
N ILE A 101 -11.13 -2.68 -9.40
CA ILE A 101 -12.50 -2.29 -9.09
C ILE A 101 -12.77 -2.76 -7.66
N LYS A 102 -13.20 -1.85 -6.79
CA LYS A 102 -13.49 -2.14 -5.37
C LYS A 102 -14.86 -1.60 -4.96
N PRO A 103 -15.53 -2.21 -3.97
CA PRO A 103 -16.80 -1.71 -3.47
C PRO A 103 -16.57 -0.46 -2.63
N THR A 104 -17.41 0.56 -2.80
CA THR A 104 -17.34 1.77 -1.97
C THR A 104 -17.70 1.47 -0.51
N TRP A 105 -18.81 0.76 -0.28
CA TRP A 105 -19.30 0.31 1.02
C TRP A 105 -20.13 -0.98 0.85
N PRO A 106 -20.54 -1.69 1.91
CA PRO A 106 -21.39 -2.87 1.79
C PRO A 106 -22.69 -2.55 1.04
N GLY A 107 -22.95 -3.26 -0.06
CA GLY A 107 -24.10 -3.01 -0.94
C GLY A 107 -24.00 -1.73 -1.79
N GLY A 108 -22.87 -1.02 -1.74
CA GLY A 108 -22.58 0.15 -2.56
C GLY A 108 -22.08 -0.19 -3.96
N PRO A 109 -21.91 0.82 -4.83
CA PRO A 109 -21.36 0.63 -6.17
C PRO A 109 -19.90 0.14 -6.12
N TRP A 110 -19.54 -0.58 -7.18
CA TRP A 110 -18.17 -0.97 -7.46
C TRP A 110 -17.56 0.06 -8.40
N VAL A 111 -16.42 0.63 -8.04
CA VAL A 111 -15.78 1.73 -8.77
C VAL A 111 -14.28 1.49 -8.96
N GLY A 112 -13.74 2.01 -10.06
CA GLY A 112 -12.31 2.00 -10.38
C GLY A 112 -12.04 1.86 -11.88
N GLU A 113 -10.79 2.07 -12.28
CA GLU A 113 -10.29 2.11 -13.65
C GLU A 113 -9.74 0.75 -14.14
N MET A 114 -9.55 -0.22 -13.23
CA MET A 114 -9.13 -1.59 -13.54
C MET A 114 -7.82 -1.68 -14.35
N TRP A 115 -6.79 -0.91 -13.98
CA TRP A 115 -5.50 -0.94 -14.69
C TRP A 115 -4.79 -2.30 -14.62
N TYR A 116 -5.15 -3.19 -13.68
CA TYR A 116 -4.72 -4.58 -13.64
C TYR A 116 -5.03 -5.37 -14.91
N ALA A 117 -6.04 -4.96 -15.70
CA ALA A 117 -6.30 -5.56 -17.01
C ALA A 117 -5.21 -5.24 -18.05
N PHE A 118 -4.31 -4.30 -17.76
CA PHE A 118 -3.26 -3.80 -18.64
C PHE A 118 -1.89 -3.87 -17.94
N PRO A 119 -1.20 -5.02 -17.98
CA PRO A 119 0.03 -5.24 -17.22
C PRO A 119 1.10 -4.16 -17.42
N GLY A 120 1.21 -3.61 -18.64
CA GLY A 120 2.15 -2.52 -18.91
C GLY A 120 1.80 -1.20 -18.19
N ARG A 121 0.52 -0.88 -18.00
CA ARG A 121 0.09 0.32 -17.27
C ARG A 121 0.33 0.16 -15.77
N ASP A 122 -0.01 -1.01 -15.23
CA ASP A 122 0.20 -1.34 -13.83
C ASP A 122 1.69 -1.31 -13.47
N LEU A 123 2.53 -1.98 -14.26
CA LEU A 123 3.99 -1.97 -14.11
C LEU A 123 4.56 -0.55 -14.08
N VAL A 124 4.15 0.31 -15.02
CA VAL A 124 4.64 1.69 -15.10
C VAL A 124 4.20 2.50 -13.88
N LEU A 125 2.95 2.36 -13.44
CA LEU A 125 2.43 3.04 -12.26
C LEU A 125 3.17 2.59 -10.99
N GLU A 126 3.22 1.30 -10.73
CA GLU A 126 3.85 0.72 -9.55
C GLU A 126 5.35 1.05 -9.52
N ALA A 127 6.06 0.88 -10.64
CA ALA A 127 7.48 1.21 -10.74
C ALA A 127 7.76 2.70 -10.51
N ALA A 128 6.89 3.59 -11.02
CA ALA A 128 7.01 5.03 -10.78
C ALA A 128 6.82 5.39 -9.31
N VAL A 129 5.79 4.84 -8.66
CA VAL A 129 5.52 5.05 -7.22
C VAL A 129 6.67 4.52 -6.36
N VAL A 130 7.16 3.30 -6.64
CA VAL A 130 8.31 2.70 -5.96
C VAL A 130 9.56 3.54 -6.13
N THR A 131 9.89 3.93 -7.37
CA THR A 131 11.12 4.68 -7.67
C THR A 131 11.07 6.06 -7.01
N TYR A 132 9.93 6.75 -7.06
CA TYR A 132 9.77 8.06 -6.45
C TYR A 132 9.82 7.98 -4.92
N GLY A 133 9.13 7.02 -4.32
CA GLY A 133 9.15 6.82 -2.87
C GLY A 133 10.53 6.43 -2.35
N TRP A 134 11.21 5.53 -3.05
CA TRP A 134 12.62 5.21 -2.81
C TRP A 134 13.51 6.45 -2.92
N TRP A 135 13.29 7.30 -3.92
CA TRP A 135 14.10 8.49 -4.13
C TRP A 135 13.95 9.53 -3.02
N LEU A 136 12.75 9.68 -2.46
CA LEU A 136 12.53 10.50 -1.27
C LEU A 136 13.20 9.85 -0.04
N TRP A 137 12.97 8.57 0.18
CA TRP A 137 13.51 7.84 1.33
C TRP A 137 15.04 7.81 1.36
N ARG A 138 15.70 7.48 0.25
CA ARG A 138 17.17 7.43 0.17
C ARG A 138 17.79 8.76 0.59
N ARG A 139 17.17 9.89 0.24
CA ARG A 139 17.65 11.25 0.56
C ARG A 139 17.57 11.57 2.06
N SER A 140 16.75 10.83 2.81
CA SER A 140 16.62 10.95 4.26
C SER A 140 17.65 10.11 5.04
N LEU A 141 18.39 9.23 4.36
CA LEU A 141 19.36 8.35 4.99
C LEU A 141 20.69 9.05 5.26
N ARG A 142 21.43 8.55 6.26
CA ARG A 142 22.79 9.00 6.55
C ARG A 142 23.77 8.67 5.42
N ASP A 143 23.62 7.50 4.80
CA ASP A 143 24.39 7.09 3.63
C ASP A 143 23.46 6.85 2.42
N PRO A 144 23.17 7.91 1.63
CA PRO A 144 22.29 7.82 0.47
C PRO A 144 22.95 7.16 -0.77
N ARG A 145 24.27 6.90 -0.74
CA ARG A 145 25.04 6.35 -1.86
C ARG A 145 25.49 4.91 -1.63
N GLY A 146 25.37 4.40 -0.41
CA GLY A 146 25.65 3.00 -0.09
C GLY A 146 24.83 2.00 -0.89
N PRO A 147 25.18 0.71 -0.84
CA PRO A 147 24.55 -0.33 -1.65
C PRO A 147 23.11 -0.66 -1.21
N VAL A 148 22.79 -0.47 0.08
CA VAL A 148 21.50 -0.91 0.66
C VAL A 148 20.28 -0.25 0.00
N PRO A 149 20.22 1.09 -0.18
CA PRO A 149 19.09 1.71 -0.87
C PRO A 149 18.92 1.19 -2.29
N TRP A 150 20.00 1.01 -3.03
CA TRP A 150 19.92 0.52 -4.41
C TRP A 150 19.49 -0.95 -4.47
N ALA A 151 19.99 -1.79 -3.55
CA ALA A 151 19.55 -3.17 -3.42
C ALA A 151 18.04 -3.26 -3.10
N LEU A 152 17.54 -2.38 -2.22
CA LEU A 152 16.11 -2.30 -1.93
C LEU A 152 15.29 -1.92 -3.17
N LEU A 153 15.71 -0.89 -3.92
CA LEU A 153 15.03 -0.51 -5.17
C LEU A 153 15.01 -1.66 -6.16
N ALA A 154 16.16 -2.30 -6.40
CA ALA A 154 16.27 -3.43 -7.31
C ALA A 154 15.36 -4.59 -6.89
N ALA A 155 15.31 -4.92 -5.59
CA ALA A 155 14.45 -5.96 -5.06
C ALA A 155 12.95 -5.65 -5.25
N LEU A 156 12.52 -4.41 -4.97
CA LEU A 156 11.13 -4.00 -5.16
C LEU A 156 10.73 -4.01 -6.65
N LEU A 157 11.56 -3.48 -7.54
CA LEU A 157 11.27 -3.50 -8.98
C LEU A 157 11.28 -4.93 -9.55
N ALA A 158 12.17 -5.80 -9.07
CA ALA A 158 12.17 -7.21 -9.46
C ALA A 158 10.90 -7.92 -8.97
N LEU A 159 10.47 -7.66 -7.73
CA LEU A 159 9.23 -8.20 -7.18
C LEU A 159 8.01 -7.74 -7.99
N GLN A 160 7.95 -6.47 -8.38
CA GLN A 160 6.88 -5.94 -9.22
C GLN A 160 6.85 -6.64 -10.58
N LEU A 161 8.00 -6.73 -11.25
CA LEU A 161 8.10 -7.40 -12.54
C LEU A 161 7.65 -8.86 -12.46
N VAL A 162 8.06 -9.59 -11.40
CA VAL A 162 7.62 -10.97 -11.19
C VAL A 162 6.11 -11.04 -10.97
N ALA A 163 5.55 -10.15 -10.14
CA ALA A 163 4.11 -10.09 -9.90
C ALA A 163 3.33 -9.87 -11.20
N ASP A 164 3.75 -8.90 -12.02
CA ASP A 164 3.11 -8.59 -13.30
C ASP A 164 3.23 -9.74 -14.31
N LEU A 165 4.37 -10.42 -14.36
CA LEU A 165 4.56 -11.59 -15.23
C LEU A 165 3.69 -12.77 -14.81
N LEU A 166 3.48 -12.98 -13.50
CA LEU A 166 2.63 -14.05 -12.98
C LEU A 166 1.14 -13.72 -13.21
N MET A 167 0.73 -12.48 -12.95
CA MET A 167 -0.66 -12.05 -13.15
C MET A 167 -1.01 -11.94 -14.64
N GLY A 168 -0.11 -11.41 -15.48
CA GLY A 168 -0.30 -11.29 -16.92
C GLY A 168 -0.29 -12.62 -17.69
N ARG A 169 0.31 -13.69 -17.13
CA ARG A 169 0.19 -15.05 -17.69
C ARG A 169 -1.14 -15.71 -17.39
N GLY A 170 -1.80 -15.34 -16.29
CA GLY A 170 -3.11 -15.87 -15.92
C GLY A 170 -4.25 -15.39 -16.82
N THR A 171 -4.13 -14.19 -17.40
CA THR A 171 -5.12 -13.60 -18.33
C THR A 171 -5.00 -14.09 -19.78
N LEU A 172 -3.93 -14.81 -20.13
CA LEU A 172 -3.77 -15.43 -21.46
C LEU A 172 -4.27 -16.88 -21.53
N LEU A 173 -4.74 -17.44 -20.40
CA LEU A 173 -5.20 -18.83 -20.26
C LEU A 173 -6.69 -18.95 -19.91
N LEU A 174 -7.44 -17.85 -19.99
CA LEU A 174 -8.91 -17.76 -19.92
C LEU A 174 -9.42 -17.05 -21.17
#